data_AF-A0A356S8I3-F1
#
_entry.id   AF-A0A356S8I3-F1
#
_cell.length_a   1.000
_cell.length_b   1.000
_cell.length_c   1.000
_cell.angle_alpha   90.00
_cell.angle_beta   90.00
_cell.angle_gamma   90.00
#
_symmetry.space_group_name_H-M   'P 1'
#
loop_
_entity.id
_entity.type
_entity.pdbx_description
1 polymer ?
#
loop_
_entity_poly.entity_id
_entity_poly.type
_entity_poly.pdbx_seq_one_letter_code
_entity_poly.pdbx_strand_id
1 'polypeptide(L)'
;MQQCEFPLAAPSANLSGRPSPTTASHVQKTLGGRITAILDGGPTSVGIESTVLDLRPEQPRILRHGGISASSIEQVIGSLNKLESPADAASPGLRHHHYQPIGIKIELLVAESISDLWDSDSGIACWPELVSKLGTRNAPLWVMPDTAAEYAAALYKTLYQIEESGVGKVLVELPPETGEWAAILDRLRRAASSEG
;
A
#
# COMPACT_ATOMS: atom_id res chain seq x y z
N MET A 1 20.53 -6.79 13.87
CA MET A 1 20.25 -5.83 14.97
C MET A 1 21.03 -6.14 16.24
N GLN A 2 20.98 -7.37 16.78
CA GLN A 2 21.78 -7.74 17.97
C GLN A 2 23.28 -7.52 17.81
N GLN A 3 23.78 -7.54 16.57
CA GLN A 3 25.19 -7.28 16.23
C GLN A 3 25.48 -5.79 15.93
N CYS A 4 24.48 -4.92 15.95
CA CYS A 4 24.66 -3.48 15.77
C CYS A 4 24.81 -2.82 17.14
N GLU A 5 25.93 -2.14 17.39
CA GLU A 5 26.19 -1.45 18.65
C GLU A 5 25.52 -0.07 18.75
N PHE A 6 24.62 0.25 17.82
CA PHE A 6 23.91 1.53 17.73
C PHE A 6 22.47 1.34 17.24
N PRO A 7 21.56 2.30 17.54
CA PRO A 7 20.22 2.32 16.95
C PRO A 7 20.27 2.42 15.43
N LEU A 8 19.58 1.52 14.73
CA LEU A 8 19.53 1.52 13.27
C LEU A 8 18.30 2.28 12.78
N ALA A 9 18.51 3.45 12.18
CA ALA A 9 17.46 4.14 11.43
C ALA A 9 17.26 3.47 10.07
N ALA A 10 16.06 2.95 9.81
CA ALA A 10 15.74 2.23 8.59
C ALA A 10 14.35 2.64 8.06
N PRO A 11 14.25 3.67 7.19
CA PRO A 11 13.04 3.91 6.42
C PRO A 11 12.83 2.78 5.38
N SER A 12 11.73 2.83 4.64
CA SER A 12 11.49 1.88 3.55
C SER A 12 12.60 1.98 2.50
N ALA A 13 13.08 0.82 2.01
CA ALA A 13 14.26 0.72 1.14
C ALA A 13 13.93 0.99 -0.34
N ASN A 14 13.27 2.11 -0.63
CA ASN A 14 12.90 2.55 -1.97
C ASN A 14 13.32 4.00 -2.21
N LEU A 15 13.38 4.40 -3.49
CA LEU A 15 13.42 5.81 -3.84
C LEU A 15 12.12 6.49 -3.39
N SER A 16 12.24 7.75 -2.94
CA SER A 16 11.10 8.55 -2.49
C SER A 16 9.96 8.53 -3.51
N GLY A 17 8.73 8.37 -3.00
CA GLY A 17 7.50 8.33 -3.80
C GLY A 17 7.15 6.98 -4.43
N ARG A 18 8.12 6.06 -4.54
CA ARG A 18 7.88 4.72 -5.11
C ARG A 18 7.12 3.79 -4.16
N PRO A 19 6.49 2.70 -4.68
CA PRO A 19 5.99 1.62 -3.85
C PRO A 19 7.07 1.07 -2.89
N SER A 20 6.70 0.83 -1.63
CA SER A 20 7.62 0.26 -0.66
C SER A 20 8.03 -1.16 -1.06
N PRO A 21 9.29 -1.56 -0.84
CA PRO A 21 9.78 -2.85 -1.29
C PRO A 21 9.36 -3.96 -0.32
N THR A 22 8.73 -4.99 -0.86
CA THR A 22 8.37 -6.22 -0.13
C THR A 22 9.27 -7.41 -0.45
N THR A 23 10.26 -7.26 -1.34
CA THR A 23 11.25 -8.28 -1.70
C THR A 23 12.61 -7.64 -1.95
N ALA A 24 13.70 -8.41 -1.88
CA ALA A 24 15.04 -7.94 -2.23
C ALA A 24 15.13 -7.47 -3.70
N SER A 25 14.37 -8.11 -4.61
CA SER A 25 14.28 -7.69 -6.01
C SER A 25 13.69 -6.28 -6.16
N HIS A 26 12.66 -5.93 -5.37
CA HIS A 26 12.10 -4.57 -5.35
C HIS A 26 13.14 -3.54 -4.86
N VAL A 27 13.95 -3.90 -3.85
CA VAL A 27 15.07 -3.05 -3.40
C VAL A 27 16.10 -2.88 -4.51
N GLN A 28 16.51 -3.98 -5.16
CA GLN A 28 17.47 -3.94 -6.27
C GLN A 28 16.98 -3.07 -7.44
N LYS A 29 15.69 -3.16 -7.78
CA LYS A 29 15.08 -2.37 -8.85
C LYS A 29 15.12 -0.86 -8.58
N THR A 30 15.03 -0.46 -7.31
CA THR A 30 14.91 0.97 -6.95
C THR A 30 16.21 1.58 -6.45
N LEU A 31 17.01 0.82 -5.69
CA LEU A 31 18.24 1.28 -5.04
C LEU A 31 19.50 0.56 -5.54
N GLY A 32 19.39 -0.33 -6.54
CA GLY A 32 20.52 -1.03 -7.12
C GLY A 32 21.64 -0.07 -7.54
N GLY A 33 22.87 -0.35 -7.10
CA GLY A 33 24.04 0.49 -7.35
C GLY A 33 24.12 1.79 -6.53
N ARG A 34 23.16 2.06 -5.65
CA ARG A 34 23.14 3.26 -4.76
C ARG A 34 23.44 2.95 -3.30
N ILE A 35 23.41 1.68 -2.92
CA ILE A 35 23.61 1.20 -1.56
C ILE A 35 24.68 0.12 -1.52
N THR A 36 25.38 0.03 -0.39
CA THR A 36 26.52 -0.88 -0.21
C THR A 36 26.12 -2.35 -0.25
N ALA A 37 24.93 -2.69 0.25
CA ALA A 37 24.47 -4.08 0.34
C ALA A 37 22.95 -4.18 0.35
N ILE A 38 22.45 -5.34 -0.08
CA ILE A 38 21.07 -5.79 0.07
C ILE A 38 21.10 -7.16 0.74
N LEU A 39 20.35 -7.30 1.83
CA LEU A 39 20.16 -8.59 2.50
C LEU A 39 18.85 -9.21 2.00
N ASP A 40 18.94 -10.36 1.33
CA ASP A 40 17.77 -11.10 0.88
C ASP A 40 17.26 -12.03 1.99
N GLY A 41 16.18 -11.62 2.64
CA GLY A 41 15.45 -12.40 3.64
C GLY A 41 14.16 -13.04 3.11
N GLY A 42 13.96 -13.03 1.79
CA GLY A 42 12.69 -13.40 1.17
C GLY A 42 11.61 -12.30 1.26
N PRO A 43 10.36 -12.61 0.84
CA PRO A 43 9.26 -11.67 0.87
C PRO A 43 8.84 -11.28 2.30
N THR A 44 8.41 -10.02 2.50
CA THR A 44 7.79 -9.58 3.75
C THR A 44 6.41 -10.25 3.92
N SER A 45 6.05 -10.59 5.16
CA SER A 45 4.79 -11.29 5.46
C SER A 45 3.57 -10.36 5.54
N VAL A 46 3.74 -9.12 5.99
CA VAL A 46 2.66 -8.14 6.17
C VAL A 46 2.43 -7.28 4.92
N GLY A 47 3.49 -7.05 4.12
CA GLY A 47 3.45 -6.28 2.89
C GLY A 47 3.21 -4.76 3.02
N ILE A 48 2.86 -4.24 4.18
CA ILE A 48 2.72 -2.79 4.45
C ILE A 48 3.53 -2.37 5.68
N GLU A 49 3.76 -1.06 5.80
CA GLU A 49 4.54 -0.47 6.90
C GLU A 49 3.85 -0.60 8.27
N SER A 50 4.62 -0.33 9.33
CA SER A 50 4.15 -0.34 10.70
C SER A 50 3.09 0.73 10.99
N THR A 51 2.21 0.39 11.94
CA THR A 51 1.32 1.35 12.58
C THR A 51 2.15 2.27 13.48
N VAL A 52 1.90 3.59 13.41
CA VAL A 52 2.58 4.60 14.22
C VAL A 52 1.58 5.19 15.20
N LEU A 53 1.87 5.07 16.49
CA LEU A 53 1.04 5.56 17.59
C LEU A 53 1.74 6.75 18.28
N ASP A 54 1.01 7.85 18.47
CA ASP A 54 1.45 9.01 19.25
C ASP A 54 0.95 8.88 20.68
N LEU A 55 1.90 8.71 21.61
CA LEU A 55 1.66 8.53 23.04
C LEU A 55 1.86 9.83 23.85
N ARG A 56 2.13 10.97 23.19
CA ARG A 56 2.32 12.26 23.88
C ARG A 56 1.02 12.83 24.46
N PRO A 57 -0.14 12.74 23.79
CA PRO A 57 -1.41 13.21 24.36
C PRO A 57 -1.92 12.24 25.45
N GLU A 58 -2.84 12.71 26.30
CA GLU A 58 -3.47 11.87 27.33
C GLU A 58 -4.22 10.66 26.73
N GLN A 59 -4.83 10.84 25.56
CA GLN A 59 -5.40 9.74 24.78
C GLN A 59 -4.53 9.45 23.56
N PRO A 60 -3.93 8.25 23.46
CA PRO A 60 -3.14 7.85 22.30
C PRO A 60 -3.89 7.99 20.99
N ARG A 61 -3.18 8.36 19.92
CA ARG A 61 -3.76 8.49 18.57
C ARG A 61 -2.88 7.83 17.52
N ILE A 62 -3.50 7.27 16.48
CA ILE A 62 -2.77 6.69 15.35
C ILE A 62 -2.35 7.81 14.41
N LEU A 63 -1.05 7.91 14.14
CA LEU A 63 -0.48 8.82 13.12
C LEU A 63 -0.40 8.18 11.74
N ARG A 64 -0.25 6.85 11.70
CA ARG A 64 -0.23 6.08 10.45
C ARG A 64 -0.81 4.70 10.69
N HIS A 65 -1.81 4.32 9.92
CA HIS A 65 -2.31 2.95 9.89
C HIS A 65 -1.31 2.03 9.19
N GLY A 66 -1.11 0.83 9.73
CA GLY A 66 -0.17 -0.16 9.21
C GLY A 66 -0.56 -1.57 9.61
N GLY A 67 0.41 -2.47 9.70
CA GLY A 67 0.18 -3.90 9.96
C GLY A 67 -0.52 -4.26 11.28
N ILE A 68 -0.64 -3.33 12.23
CA ILE A 68 -1.38 -3.52 13.48
C ILE A 68 -2.67 -2.69 13.43
N SER A 69 -3.82 -3.36 13.54
CA SER A 69 -5.12 -2.71 13.47
C SER A 69 -5.40 -1.81 14.68
N ALA A 70 -6.27 -0.81 14.50
CA ALA A 70 -6.73 0.04 15.60
C ALA A 70 -7.43 -0.78 16.69
N SER A 71 -8.26 -1.75 16.31
CA SER A 71 -8.97 -2.62 17.26
C SER A 71 -8.02 -3.48 18.09
N SER A 72 -6.93 -4.01 17.49
CA SER A 72 -5.89 -4.74 18.23
C SER A 72 -5.18 -3.85 19.26
N ILE A 73 -4.99 -2.57 18.94
CA ILE A 73 -4.40 -1.61 19.88
C ILE A 73 -5.39 -1.30 21.01
N GLU A 74 -6.65 -1.03 20.67
CA GLU A 74 -7.70 -0.69 21.64
C GLU A 74 -7.98 -1.81 22.64
N GLN A 75 -7.84 -3.07 22.22
CA GLN A 75 -7.92 -4.24 23.10
C GLN A 75 -6.88 -4.25 24.23
N VAL A 76 -5.74 -3.57 24.03
CA VAL A 76 -4.63 -3.54 25.00
C VAL A 76 -4.63 -2.28 25.84
N ILE A 77 -4.81 -1.11 25.21
CA ILE A 77 -4.63 0.20 25.87
C ILE A 77 -5.94 0.95 26.12
N GLY A 78 -7.08 0.40 25.69
CA GLY A 78 -8.37 1.08 25.72
C GLY A 78 -8.56 2.03 24.53
N SER A 79 -9.58 2.88 24.61
CA SER A 79 -10.02 3.72 23.51
C SER A 79 -8.92 4.63 22.96
N LEU A 80 -8.78 4.65 21.64
CA LEU A 80 -7.95 5.62 20.95
C LEU A 80 -8.70 6.95 20.79
N ASN A 81 -7.93 8.03 20.69
CA ASN A 81 -8.48 9.31 20.28
C ASN A 81 -8.97 9.21 18.82
N LYS A 82 -10.27 9.44 18.63
CA LYS A 82 -10.93 9.39 17.32
C LYS A 82 -10.83 10.68 16.51
N LEU A 83 -10.28 11.75 17.09
CA LEU A 83 -10.06 12.99 16.33
C LEU A 83 -9.17 12.67 15.13
N GLU A 84 -9.75 12.93 13.97
CA GLU A 84 -9.26 12.51 12.66
C GLU A 84 -7.78 12.81 12.49
N SER A 85 -7.11 11.86 11.84
CA SER A 85 -5.75 11.96 11.33
C SER A 85 -5.47 13.39 10.89
N PRO A 86 -4.50 14.11 11.51
CA PRO A 86 -3.98 15.27 10.83
C PRO A 86 -3.29 14.71 9.58
N ALA A 87 -3.92 14.92 8.43
CA ALA A 87 -3.22 15.02 7.16
C ALA A 87 -2.02 15.99 7.23
N ASP A 88 -1.84 16.72 8.35
CA ASP A 88 -0.86 17.77 8.59
C ASP A 88 0.19 17.55 9.70
N ALA A 89 0.32 16.39 10.37
CA ALA A 89 1.29 16.26 11.47
C ALA A 89 2.29 15.09 11.34
N ALA A 90 3.49 15.41 10.85
CA ALA A 90 4.77 14.81 11.23
C ALA A 90 4.93 13.28 11.14
N SER A 91 4.48 12.66 10.04
CA SER A 91 4.91 11.30 9.66
C SER A 91 5.55 11.33 8.27
N PRO A 92 6.67 10.63 8.02
CA PRO A 92 7.28 10.55 6.69
C PRO A 92 6.26 10.11 5.63
N GLY A 93 6.13 10.87 4.54
CA GLY A 93 5.30 10.49 3.38
C GLY A 93 4.03 11.30 3.12
N LEU A 94 3.89 12.52 3.67
CA LEU A 94 2.69 13.37 3.55
C LEU A 94 2.74 14.44 2.43
N ARG A 95 3.88 14.62 1.76
CA ARG A 95 3.99 15.53 0.61
C ARG A 95 4.57 14.73 -0.54
N HIS A 96 3.95 14.85 -1.71
CA HIS A 96 4.27 14.18 -2.98
C HIS A 96 3.71 12.77 -3.14
N HIS A 97 3.37 12.44 -4.39
CA HIS A 97 3.02 11.10 -4.90
C HIS A 97 3.74 10.01 -4.12
N HIS A 98 3.01 9.23 -3.33
CA HIS A 98 3.61 8.21 -2.49
C HIS A 98 2.97 6.87 -2.83
N TYR A 99 3.82 5.89 -3.10
CA TYR A 99 3.46 4.55 -3.52
C TYR A 99 2.98 4.42 -4.97
N GLN A 100 3.05 5.49 -5.77
CA GLN A 100 2.67 5.42 -7.19
C GLN A 100 3.78 4.75 -8.01
N PRO A 101 3.47 3.70 -8.80
CA PRO A 101 4.42 3.14 -9.75
C PRO A 101 4.70 4.12 -10.90
N ILE A 102 5.91 4.07 -11.47
CA ILE A 102 6.32 5.04 -12.49
C ILE A 102 5.50 4.87 -13.77
N GLY A 103 4.95 5.98 -14.27
CA GLY A 103 4.23 6.01 -15.55
C GLY A 103 2.84 5.38 -15.51
N ILE A 104 2.34 5.02 -14.32
CA ILE A 104 1.03 4.37 -14.15
C ILE A 104 0.06 5.35 -13.49
N LYS A 105 -1.05 5.65 -14.15
CA LYS A 105 -2.20 6.32 -13.52
C LYS A 105 -3.06 5.30 -12.78
N ILE A 106 -3.24 5.48 -11.47
CA ILE A 106 -4.14 4.64 -10.64
C ILE A 106 -5.47 5.37 -10.47
N GLU A 107 -6.58 4.66 -10.67
CA GLU A 107 -7.93 5.16 -10.42
C GLU A 107 -8.69 4.16 -9.54
N LEU A 108 -9.26 4.63 -8.42
CA LEU A 108 -10.04 3.80 -7.52
C LEU A 108 -11.52 3.89 -7.91
N LEU A 109 -12.15 2.75 -8.21
CA LEU A 109 -13.51 2.69 -8.72
C LEU A 109 -14.34 1.62 -8.00
N VAL A 110 -15.64 1.83 -7.91
CA VAL A 110 -16.58 0.79 -7.47
C VAL A 110 -16.73 -0.29 -8.54
N ALA A 111 -17.15 -1.50 -8.13
CA ALA A 111 -17.26 -2.68 -8.99
C ALA A 111 -18.10 -2.42 -10.26
N GLU A 112 -19.18 -1.66 -10.13
CA GLU A 112 -20.08 -1.31 -11.23
C GLU A 112 -19.35 -0.49 -12.30
N SER A 113 -18.60 0.53 -11.89
CA SER A 113 -17.83 1.37 -12.83
C SER A 113 -16.67 0.60 -13.49
N ILE A 114 -16.09 -0.38 -12.79
CA ILE A 114 -15.08 -1.27 -13.38
C ILE A 114 -15.74 -2.20 -14.41
N SER A 115 -16.95 -2.66 -14.14
CA SER A 115 -17.72 -3.51 -15.06
C SER A 115 -17.98 -2.79 -16.38
N ASP A 116 -18.35 -1.51 -16.34
CA ASP A 116 -18.57 -0.68 -17.53
C ASP A 116 -17.28 -0.46 -18.34
N LEU A 117 -16.11 -0.58 -17.71
CA LEU A 117 -14.79 -0.36 -18.31
C LEU A 117 -14.01 -1.67 -18.54
N TRP A 118 -14.67 -2.83 -18.39
CA TRP A 118 -14.02 -4.13 -18.39
C TRP A 118 -13.24 -4.42 -19.67
N ASP A 119 -13.76 -4.01 -20.82
CA ASP A 119 -13.14 -4.23 -22.13
C ASP A 119 -12.16 -3.12 -22.56
N SER A 120 -11.86 -2.16 -21.68
CA SER A 120 -10.86 -1.12 -21.97
C SER A 120 -9.42 -1.67 -21.99
N ASP A 121 -8.50 -0.93 -22.60
CA ASP A 121 -7.07 -1.26 -22.60
C ASP A 121 -6.37 -0.99 -21.24
N SER A 122 -7.11 -0.52 -20.24
CA SER A 122 -6.55 -0.28 -18.91
C SER A 122 -6.29 -1.60 -18.18
N GLY A 123 -5.24 -1.63 -17.37
CA GLY A 123 -5.08 -2.68 -16.38
C GLY A 123 -6.24 -2.66 -15.37
N ILE A 124 -6.63 -3.81 -14.82
CA ILE A 124 -7.63 -3.88 -13.74
C ILE A 124 -7.07 -4.70 -12.58
N ALA A 125 -7.17 -4.17 -11.36
CA ALA A 125 -6.94 -4.92 -10.13
C ALA A 125 -8.26 -5.03 -9.36
N CYS A 126 -8.84 -6.22 -9.26
CA CYS A 126 -10.18 -6.43 -8.70
C CYS A 126 -10.28 -7.74 -7.91
N TRP A 127 -11.41 -7.96 -7.23
CA TRP A 127 -11.68 -9.19 -6.49
C TRP A 127 -12.09 -10.36 -7.40
N PRO A 128 -11.92 -11.62 -6.92
CA PRO A 128 -12.33 -12.81 -7.66
C PRO A 128 -13.82 -12.81 -8.07
N GLU A 129 -14.69 -12.16 -7.28
CA GLU A 129 -16.12 -12.08 -7.56
C GLU A 129 -16.41 -11.36 -8.87
N LEU A 130 -15.72 -10.24 -9.14
CA LEU A 130 -15.93 -9.46 -10.36
C LEU A 130 -15.47 -10.24 -11.60
N VAL A 131 -14.32 -10.92 -11.50
CA VAL A 131 -13.81 -11.81 -12.56
C VAL A 131 -14.78 -12.94 -12.86
N SER A 132 -15.39 -13.52 -11.81
CA SER A 132 -16.36 -14.61 -11.96
C SER A 132 -17.63 -14.16 -12.70
N LYS A 133 -18.02 -12.89 -12.57
CA LYS A 133 -19.19 -12.30 -13.25
C LYS A 133 -18.91 -11.92 -14.69
N LEU A 134 -17.73 -11.35 -14.97
CA LEU A 134 -17.41 -10.73 -16.26
C LEU A 134 -16.56 -11.61 -17.19
N GLY A 135 -15.94 -12.66 -16.65
CA GLY A 135 -15.17 -13.62 -17.42
C GLY A 135 -13.77 -13.12 -17.80
N THR A 136 -13.33 -13.46 -19.02
CA THR A 136 -11.98 -13.17 -19.50
C THR A 136 -11.88 -11.80 -20.15
N ARG A 137 -10.71 -11.16 -20.04
CA ARG A 137 -10.38 -9.92 -20.75
C ARG A 137 -8.99 -9.99 -21.39
N ASN A 138 -8.75 -9.14 -22.40
CA ASN A 138 -7.49 -9.10 -23.15
C ASN A 138 -6.41 -8.23 -22.48
N ALA A 139 -6.81 -7.18 -21.77
CA ALA A 139 -5.89 -6.30 -21.04
C ALA A 139 -5.45 -6.91 -19.71
N PRO A 140 -4.32 -6.47 -19.12
CA PRO A 140 -3.82 -7.01 -17.86
C PRO A 140 -4.85 -7.00 -16.72
N LEU A 141 -4.88 -8.08 -15.96
CA LEU A 141 -5.78 -8.30 -14.84
C LEU A 141 -5.00 -8.84 -13.65
N TRP A 142 -5.19 -8.23 -12.49
CA TRP A 142 -4.65 -8.69 -11.21
C TRP A 142 -5.79 -9.00 -10.27
N VAL A 143 -5.91 -10.27 -9.87
CA VAL A 143 -6.90 -10.69 -8.89
C VAL A 143 -6.33 -10.46 -7.50
N MET A 144 -6.94 -9.55 -6.75
CA MET A 144 -6.51 -9.19 -5.40
C MET A 144 -7.21 -10.07 -4.35
N PRO A 145 -6.53 -10.41 -3.24
CA PRO A 145 -7.16 -11.13 -2.14
C PRO A 145 -8.37 -10.39 -1.56
N ASP A 146 -9.33 -11.13 -1.03
CA ASP A 146 -10.57 -10.59 -0.45
C ASP A 146 -10.46 -10.27 1.04
N THR A 147 -9.37 -10.67 1.70
CA THR A 147 -9.07 -10.31 3.09
C THR A 147 -8.09 -9.13 3.16
N ALA A 148 -8.29 -8.22 4.12
CA ALA A 148 -7.40 -7.07 4.29
C ALA A 148 -5.94 -7.48 4.56
N ALA A 149 -5.71 -8.53 5.35
CA ALA A 149 -4.35 -9.00 5.66
C ALA A 149 -3.60 -9.50 4.40
N GLU A 150 -4.25 -10.32 3.58
CA GLU A 150 -3.63 -10.84 2.35
C GLU A 150 -3.51 -9.77 1.28
N TYR A 151 -4.50 -8.86 1.19
CA TYR A 151 -4.42 -7.71 0.28
C TYR A 151 -3.24 -6.82 0.64
N ALA A 152 -3.03 -6.52 1.92
CA ALA A 152 -1.86 -5.78 2.40
C ALA A 152 -0.54 -6.48 2.03
N ALA A 153 -0.48 -7.80 2.20
CA ALA A 153 0.68 -8.62 1.80
C ALA A 153 0.97 -8.54 0.29
N ALA A 154 -0.08 -8.48 -0.53
CA ALA A 154 0.01 -8.45 -1.99
C ALA A 154 0.20 -7.05 -2.58
N LEU A 155 -0.26 -5.98 -1.92
CA LEU A 155 -0.42 -4.63 -2.48
C LEU A 155 0.79 -4.14 -3.25
N TYR A 156 1.94 -3.97 -2.60
CA TYR A 156 3.11 -3.42 -3.27
C TYR A 156 3.69 -4.37 -4.31
N LYS A 157 3.60 -5.69 -4.09
CA LYS A 157 4.00 -6.67 -5.10
C LYS A 157 3.19 -6.49 -6.38
N THR A 158 1.87 -6.35 -6.27
CA THR A 158 1.00 -6.09 -7.42
C THR A 158 1.35 -4.77 -8.09
N LEU A 159 1.64 -3.71 -7.32
CA LEU A 159 2.07 -2.42 -7.87
C LEU A 159 3.39 -2.52 -8.67
N TYR A 160 4.35 -3.33 -8.23
CA TYR A 160 5.56 -3.62 -9.01
C TYR A 160 5.25 -4.42 -10.29
N GLN A 161 4.32 -5.37 -10.24
CA GLN A 161 3.87 -6.13 -11.42
C GLN A 161 3.13 -5.25 -12.43
N ILE A 162 2.32 -4.30 -11.96
CA ILE A 162 1.63 -3.31 -12.81
C ILE A 162 2.65 -2.42 -13.52
N GLU A 163 3.70 -1.98 -12.84
CA GLU A 163 4.78 -1.21 -13.47
C GLU A 163 5.47 -2.01 -14.57
N GLU A 164 5.65 -3.32 -14.38
CA GLU A 164 6.31 -4.20 -15.34
C GLU A 164 5.44 -4.58 -16.53
N SER A 165 4.11 -4.50 -16.40
CA SER A 165 3.21 -4.81 -17.52
C SER A 165 3.16 -3.72 -18.59
N GLY A 166 3.68 -2.52 -18.30
CA GLY A 166 3.75 -1.40 -19.24
C GLY A 166 2.41 -0.72 -19.55
N VAL A 167 1.37 -0.94 -18.74
CA VAL A 167 0.08 -0.25 -18.90
C VAL A 167 0.20 1.22 -18.49
N GLY A 168 -0.47 2.14 -19.19
CA GLY A 168 -0.46 3.56 -18.78
C GLY A 168 -1.45 3.88 -17.64
N LYS A 169 -2.43 3.00 -17.42
CA LYS A 169 -3.53 3.19 -16.46
C LYS A 169 -3.96 1.87 -15.84
N VAL A 170 -4.25 1.87 -14.54
CA VAL A 170 -4.87 0.76 -13.82
C VAL A 170 -6.10 1.22 -13.05
N LEU A 171 -7.20 0.49 -13.20
CA LEU A 171 -8.42 0.64 -12.40
C LEU A 171 -8.33 -0.33 -11.24
N VAL A 172 -8.41 0.17 -10.01
CA VAL A 172 -8.37 -0.65 -8.81
C VAL A 172 -9.75 -0.63 -8.17
N GLU A 173 -10.30 -1.81 -7.91
CA GLU A 173 -11.55 -1.95 -7.18
C GLU A 173 -11.39 -1.38 -5.77
N LEU A 174 -12.28 -0.45 -5.42
CA LEU A 174 -12.23 0.30 -4.18
C LEU A 174 -12.48 -0.63 -2.98
N PRO A 175 -11.51 -0.78 -2.05
CA PRO A 175 -11.73 -1.60 -0.87
C PRO A 175 -12.77 -1.03 0.09
N PRO A 176 -13.37 -1.87 0.97
CA PRO A 176 -14.35 -1.42 1.95
C PRO A 176 -13.82 -0.29 2.85
N GLU A 177 -14.65 0.69 3.17
CA GLU A 177 -14.29 1.79 4.08
C GLU A 177 -14.46 1.40 5.55
N THR A 178 -13.83 0.29 5.96
CA THR A 178 -13.84 -0.20 7.34
C THR A 178 -12.46 -0.08 7.99
N GLY A 179 -12.41 -0.20 9.32
CA GLY A 179 -11.16 0.00 10.08
C GLY A 179 -10.03 -0.97 9.75
N GLU A 180 -10.35 -2.18 9.29
CA GLU A 180 -9.35 -3.18 8.87
C GLU A 180 -8.66 -2.80 7.55
N TRP A 181 -9.39 -2.10 6.66
CA TRP A 181 -8.92 -1.66 5.35
C TRP A 181 -8.29 -0.27 5.37
N ALA A 182 -8.38 0.46 6.49
CA ALA A 182 -7.90 1.83 6.61
C ALA A 182 -6.43 2.01 6.17
N ALA A 183 -5.56 1.04 6.49
CA ALA A 183 -4.16 1.08 6.07
C ALA A 183 -3.99 0.95 4.54
N ILE A 184 -4.78 0.08 3.91
CA ILE A 184 -4.75 -0.19 2.47
C ILE A 184 -5.33 1.01 1.71
N LEU A 185 -6.47 1.53 2.17
CA LEU A 185 -7.11 2.71 1.58
C LEU A 185 -6.21 3.94 1.63
N ASP A 186 -5.53 4.20 2.75
CA ASP A 186 -4.55 5.28 2.84
C ASP A 186 -3.47 5.16 1.75
N ARG A 187 -2.92 3.96 1.55
CA ARG A 187 -1.87 3.71 0.55
C ARG A 187 -2.38 3.82 -0.88
N LEU A 188 -3.54 3.25 -1.18
CA LEU A 188 -4.18 3.33 -2.49
C LEU A 188 -4.53 4.78 -2.84
N ARG A 189 -5.09 5.55 -1.90
CA ARG A 189 -5.42 6.97 -2.11
C ARG A 189 -4.17 7.82 -2.37
N ARG A 190 -3.07 7.57 -1.64
CA ARG A 190 -1.77 8.24 -1.90
C ARG A 190 -1.15 7.83 -3.23
N ALA A 191 -1.33 6.58 -3.65
CA ALA A 191 -0.86 6.09 -4.95
C ALA A 191 -1.69 6.66 -6.11
N ALA A 192 -2.99 6.92 -5.88
CA ALA A 192 -3.93 7.47 -6.85
C ALA A 192 -3.94 9.01 -6.90
N SER A 193 -3.44 9.70 -5.86
CA SER A 193 -3.37 11.16 -5.86
C SER A 193 -2.35 11.65 -6.88
N SER A 194 -2.82 12.31 -7.93
CA SER A 194 -1.99 13.08 -8.86
C SER A 194 -1.80 14.50 -8.35
N GLU A 195 -0.58 15.03 -8.21
CA GLU A 195 -0.38 16.47 -8.30
C GLU A 195 -0.82 16.90 -9.71
N GLY A 196 -1.80 17.82 -9.76
CA GLY A 196 -2.14 18.55 -10.98
C GLY A 196 -1.14 19.67 -11.22
#